data_AF-A0A1X7LDB6-F1
#
_entry.id   AF-A0A1X7LDB6-F1
#
_cell.length_a   1.000
_cell.length_b   1.000
_cell.length_c   1.000
_cell.angle_alpha   90.00
_cell.angle_beta   90.00
_cell.angle_gamma   90.00
#
_symmetry.space_group_name_H-M   'P 1'
#
loop_
_entity.id
_entity.type
_entity.pdbx_description
1 polymer ?
#
loop_
_entity_poly.entity_id
_entity_poly.type
_entity_poly.pdbx_seq_one_letter_code
_entity_poly.pdbx_strand_id
1 'polypeptide(L)'
;MTKNKKIKLNISQRISDHLIQGCLIFLSVFFAFWLSEYRESKKDSETLDISIQYIASEMTYNHHRIESIFKYHSDLLREIDSLRQQSDSNWMELEGSDLTNWKGLQTPLLRSAAYQTYLNSNLIDNVEFEWAKSLTRVYYAQSITERLDNSFIEYVITDSESLTSLPRLRNLIRIYLSTLPEVMMEYQRAKKEWLNKYGYDIDIENDELRNEVNRRMRNY
;
A
#
# COMPACT_ATOMS: atom_id res chain seq x y z
N MET A 1 30.52 43.01 -61.43
CA MET A 1 30.19 41.57 -61.38
C MET A 1 31.35 40.81 -60.73
N THR A 2 31.22 40.52 -59.44
CA THR A 2 32.23 39.82 -58.61
C THR A 2 32.13 38.30 -58.85
N LYS A 3 33.22 37.70 -59.36
CA LYS A 3 33.33 36.25 -59.57
C LYS A 3 33.57 35.54 -58.22
N ASN A 4 32.55 34.83 -57.74
CA ASN A 4 32.68 33.94 -56.57
C ASN A 4 33.66 32.79 -56.87
N LYS A 5 34.82 32.85 -56.23
CA LYS A 5 35.87 31.82 -56.29
C LYS A 5 35.41 30.64 -55.40
N LYS A 6 34.88 29.57 -56.02
CA LYS A 6 34.57 28.33 -55.29
C LYS A 6 35.88 27.67 -54.85
N ILE A 7 36.17 27.75 -53.55
CA ILE A 7 37.30 27.06 -52.93
C ILE A 7 37.02 25.55 -53.00
N LYS A 8 37.74 24.82 -53.85
CA LYS A 8 37.75 23.35 -53.84
C LYS A 8 38.77 22.88 -52.80
N LEU A 9 38.30 22.49 -51.63
CA LEU A 9 39.11 21.82 -50.60
C LEU A 9 39.44 20.40 -51.10
N ASN A 10 40.68 20.17 -51.52
CA ASN A 10 41.21 18.82 -51.74
C ASN A 10 41.62 18.25 -50.37
N ILE A 11 40.65 17.63 -49.68
CA ILE A 11 40.92 16.88 -48.45
C ILE A 11 41.75 15.66 -48.84
N SER A 12 42.95 15.54 -48.28
CA SER A 12 43.82 14.36 -48.44
C SER A 12 43.08 13.11 -47.94
N GLN A 13 43.09 12.02 -48.72
CA GLN A 13 42.42 10.75 -48.38
C GLN A 13 42.72 10.29 -46.94
N ARG A 14 43.94 10.50 -46.45
CA ARG A 14 44.35 10.18 -45.07
C ARG A 14 43.57 10.93 -44.00
N ILE A 15 43.22 12.20 -44.24
CA ILE A 15 42.43 13.01 -43.29
C ILE A 15 40.98 12.51 -43.27
N SER A 16 40.44 12.16 -44.43
CA SER A 16 39.11 11.55 -44.54
C SER A 16 39.03 10.22 -43.80
N ASP A 17 40.05 9.36 -43.95
CA ASP A 17 40.11 8.06 -43.28
C ASP A 17 40.14 8.21 -41.75
N HIS A 18 40.94 9.14 -41.22
CA HIS A 18 41.00 9.39 -39.78
C HIS A 18 39.71 10.02 -39.22
N LEU A 19 39.02 10.87 -40.00
CA LEU A 19 37.71 11.41 -39.59
C LEU A 19 36.63 10.33 -39.56
N ILE A 20 36.63 9.43 -40.55
CA ILE A 20 35.70 8.29 -40.57
C ILE A 20 35.99 7.36 -39.38
N GLN A 21 37.26 7.04 -39.11
CA GLN A 21 37.65 6.26 -37.93
C GLN A 21 37.21 6.91 -36.62
N GLY A 22 37.45 8.22 -36.45
CA GLY A 22 37.00 8.97 -35.28
C GLY A 22 35.48 8.95 -35.12
N CYS A 23 34.73 9.14 -36.21
CA CYS A 23 33.27 9.08 -36.22
C CYS A 23 32.75 7.68 -35.84
N LEU A 24 33.36 6.62 -36.36
CA LEU A 24 33.00 5.23 -36.03
C LEU A 24 33.28 4.89 -34.58
N ILE A 25 34.42 5.33 -34.02
CA ILE A 25 34.72 5.16 -32.58
C ILE A 25 33.67 5.89 -31.73
N PHE A 26 33.38 7.15 -32.07
CA PHE A 26 32.37 7.93 -31.37
C PHE A 26 30.98 7.27 -31.42
N LEU A 27 30.54 6.84 -32.61
CA LEU A 27 29.28 6.11 -32.79
C LEU A 27 29.23 4.81 -31.98
N SER A 28 30.34 4.07 -31.93
CA SER A 28 30.41 2.80 -31.19
C SER A 28 30.28 3.03 -29.68
N VAL A 29 30.98 4.04 -29.16
CA VAL A 29 30.89 4.41 -27.74
C VAL A 29 29.50 4.93 -27.40
N PHE A 30 28.94 5.83 -28.21
CA PHE A 30 27.59 6.33 -28.04
C PHE A 30 26.55 5.20 -28.06
N PHE A 31 26.67 4.27 -29.01
CA PHE A 31 25.77 3.13 -29.11
C PHE A 31 25.88 2.20 -27.91
N ALA A 32 27.09 1.98 -27.38
CA ALA A 32 27.29 1.17 -26.17
C ALA A 32 26.62 1.79 -24.94
N PHE A 33 26.76 3.11 -24.75
CA PHE A 33 26.07 3.82 -23.66
C PHE A 33 24.55 3.77 -23.83
N TRP A 34 24.05 4.07 -25.04
CA TRP A 34 22.62 4.02 -25.33
C TRP A 34 22.02 2.63 -25.09
N LEU A 35 22.72 1.56 -25.52
CA LEU A 35 22.26 0.19 -25.30
C LEU A 35 22.28 -0.19 -23.81
N SER A 36 23.23 0.34 -23.04
CA SER A 36 23.28 0.14 -21.59
C SER A 36 22.09 0.80 -20.89
N GLU A 37 21.83 2.07 -21.19
CA GLU A 37 20.69 2.82 -20.65
C GLU A 37 19.36 2.17 -21.03
N TYR A 38 19.22 1.71 -22.28
CA TYR A 38 18.01 1.01 -22.73
C TYR A 38 17.77 -0.28 -21.94
N ARG A 39 18.82 -1.08 -21.68
CA ARG A 39 18.70 -2.31 -20.91
C ARG A 39 18.37 -2.05 -19.44
N GLU A 40 18.96 -1.01 -18.86
CA GLU A 40 18.71 -0.60 -17.48
C GLU A 40 17.27 -0.12 -17.31
N SER A 41 16.80 0.79 -18.17
CA SER A 41 15.41 1.26 -18.17
C SER A 41 14.39 0.12 -18.32
N LYS A 42 14.68 -0.87 -19.18
CA LYS A 42 13.83 -2.05 -19.32
C LYS A 42 13.78 -2.88 -18.04
N LYS A 43 14.93 -3.11 -17.41
CA LYS A 43 15.00 -3.88 -16.15
C LYS A 43 14.28 -3.15 -15.02
N ASP A 44 14.40 -1.82 -14.95
CA ASP A 44 13.70 -1.02 -13.94
C ASP A 44 12.19 -1.09 -14.14
N SER A 45 11.71 -1.03 -15.38
CA SER A 45 10.28 -1.21 -15.68
C SER A 45 9.77 -2.60 -15.28
N GLU A 46 10.53 -3.66 -15.54
CA GLU A 46 10.16 -5.03 -15.13
C GLU A 46 10.15 -5.17 -13.60
N THR A 47 11.15 -4.58 -12.92
CA THR A 47 11.24 -4.62 -11.45
C THR A 47 10.13 -3.81 -10.80
N LEU A 48 9.77 -2.67 -11.39
CA LEU A 48 8.64 -1.86 -10.96
C LEU A 48 7.33 -2.66 -11.08
N ASP A 49 7.07 -3.30 -12.22
CA ASP A 49 5.86 -4.10 -12.43
C ASP A 49 5.71 -5.19 -11.37
N ILE A 50 6.79 -5.94 -11.12
CA ILE A 50 6.85 -6.98 -10.08
C ILE A 50 6.59 -6.37 -8.68
N SER A 51 7.17 -5.20 -8.39
CA SER A 51 6.97 -4.52 -7.10
C SER A 51 5.51 -4.13 -6.88
N ILE A 52 4.84 -3.63 -7.93
CA ILE A 52 3.43 -3.27 -7.87
C ILE A 52 2.55 -4.52 -7.70
N GLN A 53 2.87 -5.64 -8.35
CA GLN A 53 2.17 -6.90 -8.15
C GLN A 53 2.30 -7.41 -6.70
N TYR A 54 3.48 -7.27 -6.07
CA TYR A 54 3.65 -7.61 -4.66
C TYR A 54 2.83 -6.69 -3.74
N ILE A 55 2.76 -5.40 -4.04
CA ILE A 55 1.89 -4.45 -3.32
C ILE A 55 0.42 -4.86 -3.47
N ALA A 56 -0.02 -5.18 -4.68
CA ALA A 56 -1.40 -5.62 -4.93
C ALA A 56 -1.73 -6.90 -4.14
N SER A 57 -0.82 -7.88 -4.12
CA SER A 57 -0.95 -9.11 -3.33
C SER A 57 -0.98 -8.84 -1.82
N GLU A 58 -0.14 -7.92 -1.33
CA GLU A 58 -0.15 -7.47 0.07
C GLU A 58 -1.49 -6.81 0.44
N MET A 59 -2.00 -5.94 -0.43
CA MET A 59 -3.30 -5.29 -0.24
C MET A 59 -4.46 -6.29 -0.30
N THR A 60 -4.41 -7.30 -1.16
CA THR A 60 -5.36 -8.43 -1.16
C THR A 60 -5.37 -9.15 0.18
N TYR A 61 -4.20 -9.52 0.71
CA TYR A 61 -4.10 -10.16 2.02
C TYR A 61 -4.68 -9.28 3.13
N ASN A 62 -4.28 -8.01 3.15
CA ASN A 62 -4.73 -7.05 4.15
C ASN A 62 -6.24 -6.80 4.05
N HIS A 63 -6.80 -6.75 2.83
CA HIS A 63 -8.24 -6.61 2.59
C HIS A 63 -9.01 -7.71 3.33
N HIS A 64 -8.71 -8.97 3.03
CA HIS A 64 -9.38 -10.10 3.68
C HIS A 64 -9.18 -10.11 5.20
N ARG A 65 -7.99 -9.69 5.66
CA ARG A 65 -7.71 -9.56 7.09
C ARG A 65 -8.60 -8.50 7.74
N ILE A 66 -8.75 -7.33 7.13
CA ILE A 66 -9.63 -6.26 7.60
C ILE A 66 -11.07 -6.76 7.66
N GLU A 67 -11.58 -7.40 6.61
CA GLU A 67 -12.96 -7.91 6.58
C GLU A 67 -13.22 -8.93 7.68
N SER A 68 -12.31 -9.89 7.85
CA SER A 68 -12.42 -10.91 8.88
C SER A 68 -12.41 -10.32 10.28
N ILE A 69 -11.54 -9.33 10.55
CA ILE A 69 -11.46 -8.68 11.86
C ILE A 69 -12.67 -7.80 12.10
N PHE A 70 -13.09 -7.02 11.11
CA PHE A 70 -14.27 -6.18 11.20
C PHE A 70 -15.51 -7.00 11.54
N LYS A 71 -15.72 -8.13 10.86
CA LYS A 71 -16.83 -9.05 11.15
C LYS A 71 -16.76 -9.56 12.60
N TYR A 72 -15.61 -10.10 12.99
CA TYR A 72 -15.39 -10.62 14.33
C TYR A 72 -15.69 -9.59 15.42
N HIS A 73 -15.13 -8.39 15.29
CA HIS A 73 -15.32 -7.29 16.24
C HIS A 73 -16.76 -6.76 16.25
N SER A 74 -17.44 -6.73 15.10
CA SER A 74 -18.86 -6.33 15.02
C SER A 74 -19.76 -7.31 15.77
N ASP A 75 -19.51 -8.61 15.60
CA ASP A 75 -20.28 -9.66 16.28
C ASP A 75 -20.05 -9.63 17.80
N LEU A 76 -18.80 -9.46 18.25
CA LEU A 76 -18.50 -9.27 19.67
C LEU A 76 -19.14 -8.01 20.24
N LEU A 77 -19.12 -6.89 19.50
CA LEU A 77 -19.74 -5.65 19.98
C LEU A 77 -21.24 -5.83 20.22
N ARG A 78 -21.93 -6.53 19.31
CA ARG A 78 -23.36 -6.86 19.47
C ARG A 78 -23.61 -7.72 20.68
N GLU A 79 -22.77 -8.73 20.92
CA GLU A 79 -22.88 -9.60 22.10
C GLU A 79 -22.70 -8.79 23.39
N ILE A 80 -21.65 -7.99 23.49
CA ILE A 80 -21.39 -7.11 24.65
C ILE A 80 -22.54 -6.11 24.85
N ASP A 81 -23.01 -5.47 23.77
CA ASP A 81 -24.12 -4.51 23.85
C ASP A 81 -25.45 -5.19 24.23
N SER A 82 -25.63 -6.47 23.93
CA SER A 82 -26.79 -7.26 24.37
C SER A 82 -26.73 -7.59 25.86
N LEU A 83 -25.56 -7.99 26.38
CA LEU A 83 -25.35 -8.24 27.81
C LEU A 83 -25.64 -6.98 28.61
N ARG A 84 -25.11 -5.83 28.17
CA ARG A 84 -25.32 -4.53 28.82
C ARG A 84 -26.79 -4.11 28.92
N GLN A 85 -27.64 -4.56 27.99
CA GLN A 85 -29.07 -4.22 27.99
C GLN A 85 -29.91 -5.09 28.94
N GLN A 86 -29.36 -6.20 29.45
CA GLN A 86 -30.04 -7.04 30.41
C GLN A 86 -29.97 -6.40 31.81
N SER A 87 -31.14 -6.23 32.45
CA SER A 87 -31.29 -5.50 33.72
C SER A 87 -30.48 -6.06 34.88
N ASP A 88 -30.21 -7.37 34.85
CA ASP A 88 -29.57 -8.12 35.93
C ASP A 88 -28.12 -8.51 35.59
N SER A 89 -27.55 -7.93 34.53
CA SER A 89 -26.19 -8.27 34.10
C SER A 89 -25.11 -7.57 34.93
N ASN A 90 -24.22 -8.36 35.54
CA ASN A 90 -22.94 -7.87 36.06
C ASN A 90 -21.91 -7.71 34.94
N TRP A 91 -22.30 -7.19 33.77
CA TRP A 91 -21.43 -7.20 32.57
C TRP A 91 -20.10 -6.45 32.76
N MET A 92 -20.01 -5.54 33.73
CA MET A 92 -18.78 -4.84 34.09
C MET A 92 -17.74 -5.74 34.78
N GLU A 93 -18.18 -6.84 35.37
CA GLU A 93 -17.34 -7.86 36.03
C GLU A 93 -16.96 -9.00 35.07
N LEU A 94 -17.61 -9.06 33.90
CA LEU A 94 -17.34 -10.08 32.89
C LEU A 94 -16.07 -9.75 32.09
N GLU A 95 -15.46 -10.81 31.58
CA GLU A 95 -14.30 -10.78 30.72
C GLU A 95 -14.61 -11.26 29.29
N GLY A 96 -13.69 -11.00 28.37
CA GLY A 96 -13.79 -11.46 26.99
C GLY A 96 -13.99 -12.98 26.89
N SER A 97 -13.40 -13.77 27.78
CA SER A 97 -13.59 -15.23 27.82
C SER A 97 -15.02 -15.69 28.12
N ASP A 98 -15.85 -14.81 28.66
CA ASP A 98 -17.27 -15.10 28.93
C ASP A 98 -18.14 -14.92 27.68
N LEU A 99 -17.58 -14.39 26.58
CA LEU A 99 -18.28 -14.22 25.31
C LEU A 99 -18.23 -15.51 24.48
N THR A 100 -19.36 -15.85 23.88
CA THR A 100 -19.59 -17.10 23.14
C THR A 100 -18.60 -17.30 22.00
N ASN A 101 -18.24 -16.22 21.30
CA ASN A 101 -17.37 -16.27 20.12
C ASN A 101 -15.96 -15.76 20.39
N TRP A 102 -15.51 -15.66 21.64
CA TRP A 102 -14.20 -15.13 21.96
C TRP A 102 -13.06 -15.97 21.37
N LYS A 103 -12.24 -15.33 20.53
CA LYS A 103 -11.04 -15.91 19.89
C LYS A 103 -9.78 -15.12 20.27
N GLY A 104 -9.83 -14.42 21.41
CA GLY A 104 -8.82 -13.44 21.80
C GLY A 104 -9.04 -12.07 21.17
N LEU A 105 -8.09 -11.16 21.38
CA LEU A 105 -8.22 -9.75 20.98
C LEU A 105 -8.28 -9.55 19.46
N GLN A 106 -7.59 -10.41 18.71
CA GLN A 106 -7.54 -10.40 17.24
C GLN A 106 -7.24 -9.00 16.66
N THR A 107 -5.96 -8.60 16.70
CA THR A 107 -5.51 -7.36 16.06
C THR A 107 -5.43 -7.52 14.53
N PRO A 108 -5.63 -6.44 13.75
CA PRO A 108 -5.53 -6.48 12.29
C PRO A 108 -4.21 -7.05 11.77
N LEU A 109 -3.05 -6.67 12.32
CA LEU A 109 -1.73 -7.17 11.88
C LEU A 109 -1.54 -7.01 10.36
N LEU A 110 -1.79 -5.79 9.87
CA LEU A 110 -1.67 -5.47 8.45
C LEU A 110 -0.20 -5.51 8.01
N ARG A 111 0.06 -6.00 6.80
CA ARG A 111 1.40 -6.12 6.22
C ARG A 111 1.77 -4.85 5.46
N SER A 112 3.02 -4.42 5.58
CA SER A 112 3.57 -3.27 4.84
C SER A 112 4.95 -3.55 4.24
N ALA A 113 5.35 -4.82 4.16
CA ALA A 113 6.68 -5.22 3.71
C ALA A 113 6.89 -4.92 2.22
N ALA A 114 5.91 -5.20 1.37
CA ALA A 114 6.01 -4.93 -0.07
C ALA A 114 6.17 -3.43 -0.34
N TYR A 115 5.38 -2.61 0.36
CA TYR A 115 5.48 -1.15 0.27
C TYR A 115 6.81 -0.61 0.82
N GLN A 116 7.29 -1.10 1.96
CA GLN A 116 8.59 -0.71 2.51
C GLN A 116 9.74 -1.09 1.58
N THR A 117 9.70 -2.29 0.98
CA THR A 117 10.70 -2.69 -0.03
C THR A 117 10.63 -1.78 -1.25
N TYR A 118 9.43 -1.45 -1.73
CA TYR A 118 9.25 -0.50 -2.83
C TYR A 118 9.88 0.86 -2.53
N LEU A 119 9.61 1.45 -1.36
CA LEU A 119 10.19 2.74 -0.96
C LEU A 119 11.73 2.70 -0.92
N ASN A 120 12.32 1.56 -0.59
CA ASN A 120 13.77 1.38 -0.48
C ASN A 120 14.45 0.97 -1.80
N SER A 121 13.69 0.73 -2.87
CA SER A 121 14.19 0.13 -4.12
C SER A 121 14.71 1.13 -5.16
N ASN A 122 14.72 2.44 -4.86
CA ASN A 122 14.95 3.55 -5.82
C ASN A 122 14.00 3.56 -7.04
N LEU A 123 12.99 2.69 -7.08
CA LEU A 123 12.03 2.63 -8.19
C LEU A 123 11.03 3.80 -8.17
N ILE A 124 11.00 4.58 -7.08
CA ILE A 124 10.04 5.69 -6.90
C ILE A 124 10.14 6.77 -7.97
N ASP A 125 11.35 7.00 -8.50
CA ASP A 125 11.61 8.01 -9.53
C ASP A 125 10.98 7.65 -10.88
N ASN A 126 10.67 6.36 -11.09
CA ASN A 126 10.10 5.82 -12.32
C ASN A 126 8.58 5.70 -12.28
N VAL A 127 7.91 6.13 -11.21
CA VAL A 127 6.45 5.98 -11.06
C VAL A 127 5.72 7.30 -11.23
N GLU A 128 4.53 7.23 -11.82
CA GLU A 128 3.63 8.37 -11.92
C GLU A 128 3.33 8.95 -10.53
N PHE A 129 3.48 10.27 -10.40
CA PHE A 129 3.33 10.98 -9.14
C PHE A 129 1.97 10.72 -8.45
N GLU A 130 0.88 10.69 -9.22
CA GLU A 130 -0.46 10.42 -8.67
C GLU A 130 -0.61 8.99 -8.14
N TRP A 131 0.06 8.01 -8.75
CA TRP A 131 0.12 6.65 -8.23
C TRP A 131 0.86 6.60 -6.89
N ALA A 132 2.04 7.23 -6.81
CA ALA A 132 2.86 7.24 -5.58
C ALA A 132 2.12 7.92 -4.42
N LYS A 133 1.40 9.00 -4.72
CA LYS A 133 0.53 9.71 -3.79
C LYS A 133 -0.66 8.86 -3.33
N SER A 134 -1.33 8.16 -4.25
CA SER A 134 -2.41 7.23 -3.91
C SER A 134 -1.91 6.13 -2.96
N LEU A 135 -0.76 5.54 -3.28
CA LEU A 135 -0.17 4.48 -2.45
C LEU A 135 0.23 4.98 -1.07
N THR A 136 0.82 6.18 -1.00
CA THR A 136 1.20 6.80 0.27
C THR A 136 -0.01 7.04 1.16
N ARG A 137 -1.17 7.43 0.61
CA ARG A 137 -2.41 7.58 1.38
C ARG A 137 -2.89 6.26 1.98
N VAL A 138 -2.88 5.19 1.19
CA VAL A 138 -3.21 3.83 1.63
C VAL A 138 -2.38 3.43 2.84
N TYR A 139 -1.05 3.51 2.71
CA TYR A 139 -0.15 3.07 3.78
C TYR A 139 -0.08 4.07 4.95
N TYR A 140 -0.38 5.35 4.73
CA TYR A 140 -0.56 6.30 5.81
C TYR A 140 -1.78 5.93 6.67
N ALA A 141 -2.94 5.64 6.06
CA ALA A 141 -4.12 5.17 6.78
C ALA A 141 -3.84 3.87 7.53
N GLN A 142 -3.14 2.92 6.90
CA GLN A 142 -2.72 1.68 7.54
C GLN A 142 -1.80 1.94 8.75
N SER A 143 -0.85 2.86 8.64
CA SER A 143 0.09 3.18 9.72
C SER A 143 -0.61 3.68 11.00
N ILE A 144 -1.80 4.28 10.88
CA ILE A 144 -2.62 4.67 12.04
C ILE A 144 -3.06 3.41 12.80
N THR A 145 -3.50 2.38 12.07
CA THR A 145 -3.91 1.09 12.65
C THR A 145 -2.71 0.36 13.26
N GLU A 146 -1.57 0.35 12.59
CA GLU A 146 -0.33 -0.26 13.13
C GLU A 146 0.14 0.44 14.42
N ARG A 147 0.04 1.78 14.49
CA ARG A 147 0.33 2.52 15.74
C ARG A 147 -0.64 2.16 16.86
N LEU A 148 -1.93 2.01 16.55
CA LEU A 148 -2.93 1.56 17.52
C LEU A 148 -2.62 0.15 18.03
N ASP A 149 -2.25 -0.77 17.13
CA ASP A 149 -1.83 -2.13 17.50
C ASP A 149 -0.63 -2.10 18.46
N ASN A 150 0.39 -1.29 18.16
CA ASN A 150 1.58 -1.16 19.00
C ASN A 150 1.27 -0.55 20.38
N SER A 151 0.53 0.56 20.43
CA SER A 151 0.12 1.18 21.69
C SER A 151 -0.75 0.25 22.53
N PHE A 152 -1.60 -0.55 21.88
CA PHE A 152 -2.39 -1.54 22.55
C PHE A 152 -1.53 -2.67 23.14
N ILE A 153 -0.60 -3.23 22.37
CA ILE A 153 0.33 -4.27 22.85
C ILE A 153 1.14 -3.75 24.05
N GLU A 154 1.64 -2.52 23.98
CA GLU A 154 2.36 -1.88 25.09
C GLU A 154 1.47 -1.74 26.34
N TYR A 155 0.22 -1.36 26.15
CA TYR A 155 -0.77 -1.31 27.23
C TYR A 155 -1.02 -2.69 27.87
N VAL A 156 -1.16 -3.75 27.06
CA VAL A 156 -1.30 -5.13 27.56
C VAL A 156 -0.11 -5.56 28.43
N ILE A 157 1.10 -5.21 28.01
CA ILE A 157 2.33 -5.57 28.73
C ILE A 157 2.42 -4.85 30.08
N THR A 158 1.83 -3.65 30.19
CA THR A 158 1.97 -2.78 31.36
C THR A 158 0.80 -2.86 32.35
N ASP A 159 -0.42 -3.20 31.91
CA ASP A 159 -1.63 -3.31 32.74
C ASP A 159 -2.46 -4.56 32.35
N SER A 160 -2.02 -5.74 32.78
CA SER A 160 -2.59 -7.03 32.35
C SER A 160 -3.84 -7.47 33.12
N GLU A 161 -4.06 -7.00 34.34
CA GLU A 161 -5.06 -7.58 35.26
C GLU A 161 -6.52 -7.32 34.89
N SER A 162 -6.82 -6.41 33.94
CA SER A 162 -8.22 -6.12 33.55
C SER A 162 -8.41 -5.80 32.07
N LEU A 163 -7.45 -6.17 31.22
CA LEU A 163 -7.49 -5.89 29.79
C LEU A 163 -8.72 -6.50 29.08
N THR A 164 -9.06 -7.72 29.47
CA THR A 164 -10.17 -8.49 28.91
C THR A 164 -11.53 -8.08 29.45
N SER A 165 -11.59 -7.15 30.42
CA SER A 165 -12.86 -6.65 30.95
C SER A 165 -13.74 -6.11 29.82
N LEU A 166 -15.03 -6.48 29.83
CA LEU A 166 -15.94 -6.08 28.76
C LEU A 166 -16.01 -4.57 28.51
N PRO A 167 -15.98 -3.67 29.53
CA PRO A 167 -15.95 -2.23 29.29
C PRO A 167 -14.75 -1.77 28.46
N ARG A 168 -13.55 -2.29 28.74
CA ARG A 168 -12.32 -1.94 28.01
C ARG A 168 -12.31 -2.55 26.62
N LEU A 169 -12.62 -3.84 26.52
CA LEU A 169 -12.70 -4.56 25.26
C LEU A 169 -13.68 -3.90 24.28
N ARG A 170 -14.85 -3.47 24.78
CA ARG A 170 -15.85 -2.75 24.00
C ARG A 170 -15.32 -1.44 23.40
N ASN A 171 -14.57 -0.66 24.18
CA ASN A 171 -13.98 0.60 23.70
C ASN A 171 -12.91 0.33 22.64
N LEU A 172 -12.05 -0.67 22.86
CA LEU A 172 -11.05 -1.10 21.89
C LEU A 172 -11.69 -1.54 20.56
N ILE A 173 -12.70 -2.40 20.63
CA ILE A 173 -13.45 -2.88 19.47
C ILE A 173 -14.04 -1.69 18.69
N ARG A 174 -14.64 -0.71 19.39
CA ARG A 174 -15.18 0.49 18.75
C ARG A 174 -14.12 1.32 18.03
N ILE A 175 -12.91 1.40 18.57
CA ILE A 175 -11.80 2.06 17.89
C ILE A 175 -11.50 1.35 16.57
N TYR A 176 -11.31 0.02 16.58
CA TYR A 176 -11.07 -0.75 15.34
C TYR A 176 -12.22 -0.64 14.33
N LEU A 177 -13.47 -0.76 14.77
CA LEU A 177 -14.64 -0.61 13.90
C LEU A 177 -14.75 0.81 13.32
N SER A 178 -14.14 1.81 13.94
CA SER A 178 -14.07 3.18 13.42
C SER A 178 -12.88 3.43 12.48
N THR A 179 -11.76 2.75 12.67
CA THR A 179 -10.52 2.98 11.90
C THR A 179 -10.38 2.07 10.69
N LEU A 180 -10.77 0.80 10.80
CA LEU A 180 -10.66 -0.17 9.71
C LEU A 180 -11.41 0.23 8.43
N PRO A 181 -12.62 0.81 8.49
CA PRO A 181 -13.28 1.32 7.30
C PRO A 181 -12.52 2.45 6.60
N GLU A 182 -11.69 3.22 7.31
CA GLU A 182 -10.86 4.27 6.72
C GLU A 182 -9.77 3.66 5.83
N VAL A 183 -9.08 2.63 6.33
CA VAL A 183 -8.07 1.89 5.55
C VAL A 183 -8.73 1.23 4.34
N MET A 184 -9.88 0.57 4.55
CA MET A 184 -10.60 -0.08 3.46
C MET A 184 -11.10 0.92 2.40
N MET A 185 -11.48 2.15 2.79
CA MET A 185 -11.83 3.21 1.84
C MET A 185 -10.66 3.57 0.93
N GLU A 186 -9.47 3.79 1.48
CA GLU A 186 -8.28 4.11 0.68
C GLU A 186 -7.90 2.94 -0.23
N TYR A 187 -8.09 1.70 0.23
CA TYR A 187 -7.92 0.50 -0.59
C TYR A 187 -8.87 0.52 -1.80
N GLN A 188 -10.16 0.83 -1.61
CA GLN A 188 -11.13 0.90 -2.71
C GLN A 188 -10.84 2.04 -3.70
N ARG A 189 -10.31 3.17 -3.22
CA ARG A 189 -9.84 4.27 -4.08
C ARG A 189 -8.66 3.83 -4.95
N ALA A 190 -7.62 3.28 -4.33
CA ALA A 190 -6.43 2.80 -5.04
C ALA A 190 -6.75 1.66 -6.03
N LYS A 191 -7.72 0.78 -5.70
CA LYS A 191 -8.24 -0.23 -6.63
C LYS A 191 -8.73 0.39 -7.93
N LYS A 192 -9.66 1.34 -7.81
CA LYS A 192 -10.36 1.95 -8.94
C LYS A 192 -9.40 2.69 -9.87
N GLU A 193 -8.39 3.34 -9.29
CA GLU A 193 -7.48 4.18 -10.05
C GLU A 193 -6.30 3.41 -10.66
N TRP A 194 -5.75 2.43 -9.93
CA TRP A 194 -4.40 1.93 -10.25
C TRP A 194 -4.21 0.42 -10.18
N LEU A 195 -4.78 -0.25 -9.18
CA LEU A 195 -4.33 -1.60 -8.79
C LEU A 195 -5.16 -2.75 -9.40
N ASN A 196 -6.31 -2.46 -10.01
CA ASN A 196 -7.12 -3.49 -10.67
C ASN A 196 -6.34 -4.24 -11.76
N LYS A 197 -5.56 -3.51 -12.57
CA LYS A 197 -4.71 -4.11 -13.62
C LYS A 197 -3.54 -4.96 -13.08
N TYR A 198 -3.26 -4.89 -11.77
CA TYR A 198 -2.19 -5.61 -11.09
C TYR A 198 -2.70 -6.73 -10.16
N GLY A 199 -3.98 -7.11 -10.28
CA GLY A 199 -4.55 -8.25 -9.56
C GLY A 199 -5.14 -7.93 -8.19
N TYR A 200 -5.30 -6.65 -7.84
CA TYR A 200 -6.15 -6.24 -6.71
C TYR A 200 -7.52 -5.79 -7.26
N ASP A 201 -8.42 -6.76 -7.47
CA ASP A 201 -9.76 -6.58 -8.05
C ASP A 201 -10.89 -6.90 -7.07
N ILE A 202 -10.57 -7.01 -5.78
CA ILE A 202 -11.47 -7.54 -4.75
C ILE A 202 -12.47 -6.47 -4.29
N ASP A 203 -13.73 -6.88 -4.20
CA ASP A 203 -14.82 -6.12 -3.60
C ASP A 203 -15.02 -6.50 -2.13
N ILE A 204 -15.57 -5.57 -1.34
CA ILE A 204 -15.86 -5.81 0.08
C ILE A 204 -17.07 -6.76 0.17
N GLU A 205 -16.85 -7.97 0.65
CA GLU A 205 -17.89 -8.98 0.86
C GLU A 205 -18.79 -8.64 2.05
N ASN A 206 -18.22 -8.12 3.15
CA ASN A 206 -19.00 -7.77 4.33
C ASN A 206 -19.90 -6.54 4.07
N ASP A 207 -21.23 -6.72 4.08
CA ASP A 207 -22.20 -5.67 3.79
C ASP A 207 -22.12 -4.45 4.74
N GLU A 208 -21.89 -4.68 6.03
CA GLU A 208 -21.80 -3.61 7.03
C GLU A 208 -20.56 -2.74 6.80
N LEU A 209 -19.41 -3.37 6.59
CA LEU A 209 -18.18 -2.68 6.22
C LEU A 209 -18.33 -1.95 4.89
N ARG A 210 -18.92 -2.60 3.87
CA ARG A 210 -19.17 -2.02 2.55
C ARG A 210 -20.03 -0.77 2.65
N ASN A 211 -21.11 -0.83 3.44
CA ASN A 211 -22.01 0.31 3.66
C ASN A 211 -21.29 1.47 4.34
N GLU A 212 -20.48 1.19 5.36
CA GLU A 212 -19.71 2.20 6.08
C GLU A 212 -18.64 2.84 5.19
N VAL A 213 -17.90 2.04 4.43
CA VAL A 213 -16.91 2.53 3.44
C VAL A 213 -17.59 3.42 2.39
N ASN A 214 -18.69 2.95 1.80
CA ASN A 214 -19.46 3.73 0.83
C ASN A 214 -19.99 5.04 1.41
N ARG A 215 -20.43 5.03 2.68
CA ARG A 215 -20.87 6.24 3.38
C ARG A 215 -19.73 7.24 3.51
N ARG A 216 -18.53 6.80 3.89
CA ARG A 216 -17.36 7.67 4.00
C ARG A 216 -16.91 8.21 2.65
N MET A 217 -16.86 7.36 1.63
CA MET A 217 -16.50 7.77 0.28
C MET A 217 -17.40 8.89 -0.27
N ARG A 218 -18.68 8.93 0.09
CA ARG A 218 -19.61 10.00 -0.33
C ARG A 218 -19.41 11.34 0.38
N ASN A 219 -18.74 11.35 1.53
CA ASN A 219 -18.56 12.55 2.35
C ASN A 219 -17.24 13.29 2.08
N TYR A 220 -16.45 12.82 1.12
CA TYR A 220 -15.20 13.40 0.65
C TYR A 220 -15.33 13.76 -0.83
#